data_AF-A0A377M0M7-F1
#
_entry.id   AF-A0A377M0M7-F1
#
_cell.length_a   1.000
_cell.length_b   1.000
_cell.length_c   1.000
_cell.angle_alpha   90.00
_cell.angle_beta   90.00
_cell.angle_gamma   90.00
#
_symmetry.space_group_name_H-M   'P 1'
#
loop_
_entity.id
_entity.type
_entity.pdbx_description
1 polymer ?
#
loop_
_entity_poly.entity_id
_entity_poly.type
_entity_poly.pdbx_seq_one_letter_code
_entity_poly.pdbx_strand_id
1 'polypeptide(L)' 'MEKVKQFGGDTPLGRPGQPVEIAPLYVTLASDECSFTTGQVWCSDGGDGVI' A
#
# COMPACT_ATOMS: atom_id res chain seq x y z
N MET A 1 -13.50 9.13 -18.29
CA MET A 1 -14.28 8.34 -17.32
C MET A 1 -13.99 6.86 -17.39
N GLU A 2 -13.92 6.24 -18.59
CA GLU A 2 -13.70 4.79 -18.70
C GLU A 2 -12.43 4.30 -17.99
N LYS A 3 -11.31 5.01 -18.15
CA LYS A 3 -10.05 4.69 -17.45
C LYS A 3 -10.18 4.65 -15.92
N VAL A 4 -10.99 5.54 -15.33
CA VAL A 4 -11.19 5.59 -13.86
C VAL A 4 -12.02 4.40 -13.40
N LYS A 5 -12.99 3.95 -14.20
CA LYS A 5 -13.81 2.78 -13.89
C LYS A 5 -13.02 1.47 -13.92
N GLN A 6 -12.00 1.40 -14.78
CA GLN A 6 -11.16 0.21 -14.95
C GLN A 6 -9.91 0.22 -14.06
N PHE A 7 -9.59 1.35 -13.43
CA PHE A 7 -8.35 1.54 -12.68
C PHE A 7 -8.22 0.53 -11.53
N GLY A 8 -7.09 -0.18 -11.49
CA GLY A 8 -6.76 -1.16 -10.45
C GLY A 8 -7.43 -2.52 -10.61
N GLY A 9 -8.26 -2.71 -11.64
CA GLY A 9 -8.91 -4.00 -11.92
C GLY A 9 -7.94 -5.11 -12.37
N ASP A 10 -6.73 -4.73 -12.77
CA ASP A 10 -5.62 -5.58 -13.19
C ASP A 10 -4.69 -6.00 -12.05
N THR A 11 -4.80 -5.38 -10.86
CA THR A 11 -4.05 -5.79 -9.66
C THR A 11 -4.55 -7.15 -9.15
N PRO A 12 -3.76 -7.93 -8.40
CA PRO A 12 -4.22 -9.18 -7.80
C PRO A 12 -5.44 -9.04 -6.88
N LEU A 13 -5.63 -7.89 -6.23
CA LEU A 13 -6.83 -7.59 -5.46
C LEU A 13 -8.03 -7.14 -6.30
N GLY A 14 -7.85 -6.94 -7.61
CA GLY A 14 -8.91 -6.63 -8.57
C GLY A 14 -9.59 -5.27 -8.34
N ARG A 15 -8.97 -4.38 -7.57
CA ARG A 15 -9.49 -3.04 -7.26
C ARG A 15 -8.35 -2.10 -6.90
N PRO A 16 -8.56 -0.77 -6.99
CA PRO A 16 -7.58 0.18 -6.49
C PRO A 16 -7.60 0.24 -4.97
N GLY A 17 -6.44 0.52 -4.39
CA GLY A 17 -6.32 0.85 -2.98
C GLY A 17 -7.06 2.14 -2.63
N GLN A 18 -7.65 2.18 -1.44
CA GLN A 18 -8.24 3.36 -0.84
C GLN A 18 -7.24 4.02 0.11
N PRO A 19 -7.28 5.36 0.29
CA PRO A 19 -6.31 6.06 1.15
C PRO A 19 -6.21 5.52 2.59
N VAL A 20 -7.31 5.00 3.13
CA VAL A 20 -7.35 4.40 4.48
C VAL A 20 -6.47 3.15 4.60
N GLU A 21 -6.18 2.46 3.50
CA GLU A 21 -5.45 1.18 3.52
C GLU A 21 -3.94 1.37 3.67
N ILE A 22 -3.38 2.49 3.22
CA ILE A 22 -1.95 2.80 3.39
C ILE A 22 -1.66 3.53 4.72
N ALA A 23 -2.64 4.21 5.31
CA ALA A 23 -2.46 4.98 6.54
C ALA A 23 -1.86 4.16 7.72
N PRO A 24 -2.26 2.89 7.96
CA PRO A 24 -1.66 2.08 9.01
C PRO A 24 -0.16 1.84 8.85
N LEU A 25 0.37 1.76 7.62
CA LEU A 25 1.82 1.59 7.40
C LEU A 25 2.61 2.74 8.01
N TYR A 26 2.14 3.97 7.83
CA TYR A 26 2.80 5.16 8.40
C TYR A 26 2.74 5.19 9.91
N VAL A 27 1.59 4.82 10.49
CA VAL A 27 1.42 4.78 11.95
C VAL A 27 2.33 3.70 12.56
N THR A 28 2.39 2.52 11.95
CA THR A 28 3.27 1.44 12.39
C THR A 28 4.74 1.85 12.27
N LEU A 29 5.17 2.43 11.14
CA LEU A 29 6.54 2.90 10.96
C LEU A 29 6.95 3.98 11.98
N ALA A 30 6.01 4.80 12.43
CA ALA A 30 6.25 5.81 13.46
C ALA A 30 6.15 5.28 14.90
N SER A 31 5.72 4.02 15.09
CA SER A 31 5.57 3.40 16.41
C SER A 31 6.93 3.09 17.05
N ASP A 32 7.00 3.21 18.37
CA ASP A 32 8.16 2.79 19.17
C ASP A 32 8.44 1.27 19.01
N GLU A 33 7.44 0.49 18.62
CA GLU A 33 7.59 -0.94 18.31
C GLU A 33 8.50 -1.19 17.11
N CYS A 34 8.61 -0.23 16.18
CA CYS A 34 9.48 -0.27 15.01
C CYS A 34 10.91 0.23 15.31
N SER A 35 11.38 0.15 16.56
CA SER A 35 12.69 0.64 17.02
C SER A 35 13.93 0.13 16.26
N PHE A 36 13.83 -0.99 15.53
CA PHE A 36 14.92 -1.54 14.71
C PHE A 36 14.65 -1.47 13.19
N THR A 37 13.55 -0.84 12.78
CA THR A 37 13.20 -0.65 11.37
C THR A 37 13.77 0.65 10.86
N THR A 38 14.90 0.59 10.15
CA THR A 38 15.56 1.76 9.53
C THR A 38 16.05 1.43 8.12
N GLY A 39 15.99 2.41 7.21
CA GLY A 39 16.42 2.26 5.81
C GLY A 39 15.58 1.29 4.97
N GLN A 40 14.39 0.91 5.44
CA GLN A 40 13.51 -0.04 4.76
C GLN A 40 12.51 0.67 3.86
N VAL A 41 11.99 -0.06 2.86
CA VAL A 41 10.88 0.37 2.01
C VAL A 41 9.74 -0.63 2.19
N TRP A 42 8.56 -0.14 2.58
CA TRP A 42 7.39 -0.99 2.86
C TRP A 42 6.34 -0.79 1.78
N CYS A 43 5.84 -1.90 1.22
CA CYS A 43 4.92 -1.87 0.08
C CYS A 43 3.45 -1.99 0.51
N SER A 44 2.58 -1.30 -0.22
CA SER A 44 1.11 -1.43 -0.17
C SER A 44 0.56 -1.29 -1.60
N ASP A 45 0.85 -2.27 -2.45
CA ASP A 45 0.55 -2.24 -3.89
C ASP A 45 -0.62 -3.15 -4.32
N GLY A 46 -1.28 -3.82 -3.37
CA GLY A 46 -2.38 -4.73 -3.70
C GLY A 46 -1.92 -6.04 -4.37
N GLY A 47 -0.66 -6.43 -4.18
CA GLY A 47 -0.13 -7.73 -4.58
C GLY A 47 0.75 -7.70 -5.83
N ASP A 48 1.00 -6.53 -6.42
CA ASP A 48 1.83 -6.39 -7.63
C ASP A 48 3.30 -6.79 -7.39
N GLY A 49 3.79 -6.71 -6.14
CA GLY A 49 5.11 -7.17 -5.75
C GLY A 49 6.24 -6.27 -6.25
N VAL A 50 6.03 -4.95 -6.25
CA VAL A 50 6.97 -3.98 -6.83
C VAL A 50 8.25 -3.80 -5.99
N ILE A 51 8.15 -4.00 -4.68
CA ILE A 51 9.22 -3.76 -3.70
C ILE A 51 9.54 -5.05 -2.94
#